data_AF-A0A537JS62-F1
#
_entry.id   AF-A0A537JS62-F1
#
_cell.length_a   1.000
_cell.length_b   1.000
_cell.length_c   1.000
_cell.angle_alpha   90.00
_cell.angle_beta   90.00
_cell.angle_gamma   90.00
#
_symmetry.space_group_name_H-M   'P 1'
#
loop_
_entity.id
_entity.type
_entity.pdbx_description
1 polymer ?
#
loop_
_entity_poly.entity_id
_entity_poly.type
_entity_poly.pdbx_seq_one_letter_code
_entity_poly.pdbx_strand_id
1 'polypeptide(L)'
;MPDDQNVLTLSKFQWDAIQKEKKATLDGQTYLVKAPSEQQLLKLGGKTLDAILLESESGSTRFWILNNPSFPLVLKIEGNPKNVDLDLQSIN
;
A
#
# COMPACT_ATOMS: atom_id res chain seq x y z
N MET A 1 -10.80 -18.91 2.42
CA MET A 1 -9.45 -18.83 1.84
C MET A 1 -8.74 -20.12 2.21
N PRO A 2 -7.96 -20.73 1.32
CA PRO A 2 -7.05 -21.83 1.67
C PRO A 2 -6.17 -21.48 2.87
N ASP A 3 -5.77 -22.47 3.66
CA ASP A 3 -5.03 -22.28 4.92
C ASP A 3 -3.63 -21.65 4.71
N ASP A 4 -3.11 -21.66 3.49
CA ASP A 4 -1.82 -21.12 3.09
C ASP A 4 -1.88 -19.68 2.54
N GLN A 5 -3.06 -19.04 2.56
CA GLN A 5 -3.24 -17.68 2.04
C GLN A 5 -3.33 -16.63 3.15
N ASN A 6 -2.41 -15.67 3.10
CA ASN A 6 -2.46 -14.45 3.90
C ASN A 6 -2.89 -13.26 3.02
N VAL A 7 -3.79 -12.43 3.55
CA VAL A 7 -4.24 -11.21 2.90
C VAL A 7 -3.92 -10.02 3.78
N LEU A 8 -3.21 -9.04 3.22
CA LEU A 8 -2.86 -7.82 3.93
C LEU A 8 -3.75 -6.68 3.44
N THR A 9 -4.80 -6.37 4.21
CA THR A 9 -5.75 -5.29 3.92
C THR A 9 -5.77 -4.25 5.02
N LEU A 10 -6.15 -3.03 4.67
CA LEU A 10 -6.44 -2.00 5.67
C LEU A 10 -7.83 -2.16 6.28
N SER A 11 -7.96 -1.78 7.55
CA SER A 11 -9.26 -1.59 8.17
C SER A 11 -10.01 -0.41 7.56
N LYS A 12 -11.34 -0.39 7.70
CA LYS A 12 -12.18 0.75 7.26
C LYS A 12 -11.75 2.07 7.88
N PHE A 13 -11.34 2.05 9.15
CA PHE A 13 -10.85 3.25 9.86
C PHE A 13 -9.57 3.80 9.22
N GLN A 14 -8.59 2.93 8.94
CA GLN A 14 -7.35 3.33 8.27
C GLN A 14 -7.62 3.85 6.86
N TRP A 15 -8.51 3.18 6.12
CA TRP A 15 -8.92 3.62 4.78
C TRP A 15 -9.54 5.04 4.81
N ASP A 16 -10.48 5.28 5.72
CA ASP A 16 -11.11 6.58 5.90
C ASP A 16 -10.10 7.68 6.23
N ALA A 17 -9.12 7.40 7.10
CA ALA A 17 -8.05 8.33 7.44
C ALA A 17 -7.18 8.69 6.21
N ILE A 18 -6.84 7.70 5.39
CA ILE A 18 -6.10 7.92 4.12
C ILE A 18 -6.90 8.86 3.21
N GLN A 19 -8.21 8.66 3.10
CA GLN A 19 -9.04 9.44 2.19
C GLN A 19 -9.24 10.88 2.68
N LYS A 20 -9.58 11.05 3.97
CA LYS A 20 -9.96 12.34 4.58
C LYS A 20 -8.75 13.17 5.00
N GLU A 21 -7.79 12.54 5.65
CA GLU A 21 -6.66 13.21 6.30
C GLU A 21 -5.37 13.12 5.48
N LYS A 22 -5.38 12.34 4.39
CA LYS A 22 -4.21 12.09 3.53
C LYS A 22 -3.02 11.52 4.32
N LYS A 23 -3.32 10.73 5.35
CA LYS A 23 -2.32 10.05 6.21
C LYS A 23 -2.82 8.71 6.74
N ALA A 24 -1.90 7.86 7.17
CA ALA A 24 -2.20 6.63 7.89
C ALA A 24 -1.20 6.42 9.03
N THR A 25 -1.63 5.79 10.12
CA THR A 25 -0.73 5.30 11.17
C THR A 25 -0.70 3.78 11.13
N LEU A 26 0.47 3.21 10.87
CA LEU A 26 0.73 1.77 10.80
C LEU A 26 1.88 1.46 11.75
N ASP A 27 1.71 0.49 12.65
CA ASP A 27 2.72 0.10 13.66
C ASP A 27 3.30 1.28 14.47
N GLY A 28 2.47 2.29 14.75
CA GLY A 28 2.89 3.50 15.48
C GLY A 28 3.68 4.53 14.65
N GLN A 29 3.91 4.25 13.37
CA GLN A 29 4.56 5.17 12.43
C GLN A 29 3.51 5.85 11.54
N THR A 30 3.69 7.15 11.31
CA THR A 30 2.82 7.94 10.42
C THR A 30 3.36 7.95 9.00
N TYR A 31 2.46 7.77 8.04
CA TYR A 31 2.71 7.82 6.61
C TYR A 31 1.78 8.85 5.98
N LEU A 32 2.27 9.54 4.96
CA LEU A 32 1.53 10.55 4.21
C LEU A 32 1.21 10.03 2.81
N VAL A 33 0.04 10.39 2.30
CA VAL A 33 -0.32 10.15 0.90
C VAL A 33 0.55 11.03 0.01
N LYS A 34 1.19 10.43 -0.99
CA LYS A 34 2.03 11.11 -1.98
C LYS A 34 1.47 10.91 -3.39
N ALA A 35 1.76 11.88 -4.27
CA ALA A 35 1.60 11.69 -5.69
C ALA A 35 2.81 10.86 -6.20
N PRO A 36 2.58 9.67 -6.80
CA PRO A 36 3.67 8.85 -7.29
C PRO A 36 4.33 9.48 -8.54
N SER A 37 5.65 9.37 -8.65
CA SER A 37 6.36 9.60 -9.91
C SER A 37 6.07 8.48 -10.92
N GLU A 38 6.46 8.66 -12.18
CA GLU A 38 6.29 7.62 -13.21
C GLU A 38 6.96 6.28 -12.83
N GLN A 39 8.12 6.32 -12.18
CA GLN A 39 8.84 5.13 -11.72
C GLN A 39 8.16 4.46 -10.53
N GLN A 40 7.33 5.20 -9.79
CA GLN A 40 6.58 4.71 -8.63
C GLN A 40 5.18 4.20 -9.00
N LEU A 41 4.78 4.30 -10.27
CA LEU A 41 3.53 3.71 -10.74
C LEU A 41 3.67 2.19 -10.78
N LEU A 42 2.84 1.51 -9.99
CA LEU A 42 2.82 0.05 -9.97
C LEU A 42 2.15 -0.47 -11.25
N LYS A 43 2.85 -1.34 -11.98
CA LYS A 43 2.36 -1.95 -13.22
C LYS A 43 2.25 -3.46 -13.06
N LEU A 44 1.13 -4.02 -13.51
CA LEU A 44 0.90 -5.46 -13.53
C LEU A 44 0.38 -5.86 -14.92
N GLY A 45 1.04 -6.81 -15.58
CA GLY A 45 0.68 -7.22 -16.94
C GLY A 45 0.68 -6.06 -17.95
N GLY A 46 1.59 -5.09 -17.78
CA GLY A 46 1.70 -3.91 -18.64
C GLY A 46 0.66 -2.80 -18.37
N LYS A 47 -0.26 -3.00 -17.42
CA LYS A 47 -1.26 -1.99 -17.03
C LYS A 47 -0.86 -1.33 -15.72
N THR A 48 -0.99 -0.01 -15.65
CA THR A 48 -0.84 0.73 -14.38
C THR A 48 -2.04 0.42 -13.47
N LEU A 49 -1.74 0.03 -12.23
CA LEU A 49 -2.75 -0.15 -11.19
C LEU A 49 -3.10 1.20 -10.57
N ASP A 50 -4.38 1.40 -10.23
CA ASP A 50 -4.81 2.54 -9.44
C ASP A 50 -4.44 2.31 -7.96
N ALA A 51 -3.30 2.86 -7.56
CA ALA A 51 -2.72 2.65 -6.25
C ALA A 51 -2.47 3.98 -5.54
N ILE A 52 -2.81 4.01 -4.26
CA ILE A 52 -2.45 5.07 -3.33
C ILE A 52 -1.05 4.78 -2.82
N LEU A 53 -0.13 5.74 -3.00
CA LEU A 53 1.19 5.71 -2.41
C LEU A 53 1.17 6.35 -1.02
N LEU A 54 1.53 5.58 0.00
CA LEU A 54 1.89 6.09 1.32
C LEU A 54 3.41 6.07 1.49
N GLU A 55 3.95 7.14 2.05
CA GLU A 55 5.39 7.27 2.29
C GLU A 55 5.63 7.78 3.72
N SER A 56 6.64 7.21 4.40
CA SER A 56 7.09 7.70 5.70
C SER A 56 7.69 9.09 5.58
N GLU A 57 7.73 9.86 6.67
CA GLU A 57 8.34 11.20 6.65
C GLU A 57 9.82 11.19 6.20
N SER A 58 10.54 10.12 6.52
CA SER A 58 11.92 9.89 6.08
C SER A 58 12.07 9.50 4.60
N GLY A 59 10.98 9.12 3.92
CA GLY A 59 11.02 8.53 2.58
C GLY A 59 11.58 7.11 2.52
N SER A 60 11.92 6.51 3.66
CA SER A 60 12.58 5.19 3.73
C SER A 60 11.64 4.02 3.53
N THR A 61 10.34 4.20 3.82
CA THR A 61 9.35 3.12 3.76
C THR A 61 8.15 3.57 2.96
N ARG A 62 7.70 2.72 2.03
CA ARG A 62 6.58 3.00 1.14
C ARG A 62 5.59 1.86 1.10
N PHE A 63 4.31 2.20 0.97
CA PHE A 63 3.23 1.25 0.75
C PHE A 63 2.43 1.68 -0.48
N TRP A 64 2.11 0.71 -1.33
CA TRP A 64 1.14 0.86 -2.40
C TRP A 64 -0.12 0.12 -1.99
N ILE A 65 -1.24 0.82 -1.96
CA ILE A 65 -2.54 0.27 -1.59
C ILE A 65 -3.49 0.42 -2.76
N LEU A 66 -4.19 -0.65 -3.13
CA LEU A 66 -5.21 -0.59 -4.15
C LEU A 66 -6.26 0.46 -3.79
N ASN A 67 -6.55 1.37 -4.73
CA ASN A 67 -7.55 2.40 -4.54
C ASN A 67 -8.99 1.84 -4.63
N ASN A 68 -9.35 0.94 -3.72
CA ASN A 68 -10.64 0.27 -3.69
C ASN A 68 -11.19 0.24 -2.26
N PRO A 69 -12.24 1.02 -1.94
CA PRO A 69 -12.79 1.10 -0.59
C PRO A 69 -13.39 -0.22 -0.10
N SER A 70 -13.83 -1.09 -1.00
CA SER A 70 -14.39 -2.40 -0.66
C SER A 70 -13.29 -3.42 -0.34
N PHE A 71 -12.07 -3.20 -0.84
CA PHE A 71 -10.95 -4.11 -0.66
C PHE A 71 -9.59 -3.39 -0.79
N PRO A 72 -9.18 -2.61 0.24
CA PRO A 72 -7.94 -1.83 0.22
C PRO A 72 -6.73 -2.72 0.48
N LEU A 73 -6.39 -3.52 -0.51
CA LEU A 73 -5.29 -4.49 -0.50
C LEU A 73 -3.94 -3.77 -0.57
N VAL A 74 -2.98 -4.19 0.25
CA VAL A 74 -1.58 -3.77 0.12
C VAL A 74 -0.96 -4.53 -1.05
N LEU A 75 -0.54 -3.78 -2.07
CA LEU A 75 0.01 -4.29 -3.33
C LEU A 75 1.53 -4.41 -3.30
N LYS A 76 2.19 -3.49 -2.58
CA LYS A 76 3.64 -3.45 -2.46
C LYS A 76 4.07 -2.77 -1.16
N ILE A 77 5.16 -3.23 -0.57
CA ILE A 77 5.88 -2.61 0.55
C ILE A 77 7.34 -2.53 0.14
N GLU A 78 7.95 -1.36 0.27
CA GLU A 78 9.40 -1.16 0.09
C GLU A 78 10.02 -0.59 1.35
N GLY A 79 11.19 -1.09 1.71
CA GLY A 79 11.99 -0.52 2.81
C GLY A 79 11.36 -0.72 4.18
N ASN A 80 10.70 -1.86 4.39
CA ASN A 80 10.15 -2.22 5.69
C ASN A 80 11.28 -2.46 6.71
N PRO A 81 11.34 -1.72 7.83
CA PRO A 81 12.39 -1.88 8.85
C PRO A 81 12.39 -3.28 9.51
N LYS A 82 11.29 -4.04 9.38
CA LYS A 82 11.20 -5.44 9.84
C LYS A 82 11.73 -6.46 8.81
N ASN A 83 12.34 -5.99 7.71
CA ASN A 83 12.91 -6.79 6.62
C ASN A 83 11.91 -7.70 5.90
N VAL A 84 10.62 -7.36 5.91
CA VAL A 84 9.58 -8.07 5.17
C VAL A 84 8.94 -7.10 4.18
N ASP A 85 9.47 -7.10 2.96
CA ASP A 85 8.87 -6.39 1.84
C ASP A 85 7.88 -7.32 1.11
N LEU A 86 6.89 -6.71 0.46
CA LEU A 86 5.84 -7.40 -0.28
C LEU A 86 5.82 -6.82 -1.69
N ASP A 87 5.68 -7.67 -2.71
CA ASP A 87 5.53 -7.21 -4.08
C ASP A 87 4.60 -8.15 -4.86
N LEU A 88 3.42 -7.64 -5.26
CA LEU A 88 2.44 -8.39 -6.01
C LEU A 88 2.93 -8.68 -7.44
N GLN A 89 3.31 -9.93 -7.69
CA GLN A 89 3.87 -10.35 -8.99
C GLN A 89 2.80 -10.69 -10.05
N SER A 90 1.63 -11.21 -9.63
CA SER A 90 0.57 -11.63 -10.55
C SER A 90 -0.80 -11.73 -9.86
N ILE A 91 -1.87 -11.71 -10.66
CA ILE A 91 -3.25 -12.05 -10.28
C ILE A 91 -3.72 -13.11 -11.28
N ASN A 92 -4.22 -14.23 -10.78
CA ASN A 92 -4.73 -15.35 -11.58
C ASN A 92 -6.25 -15.41 -11.54
#